data_AF-A0A0B2R090-F1
#
_entry.id   AF-A0A0B2R090-F1
#
_cell.length_a   1.000
_cell.length_b   1.000
_cell.length_c   1.000
_cell.angle_alpha   90.00
_cell.angle_beta   90.00
_cell.angle_gamma   90.00
#
_symmetry.space_group_name_H-M   'P 1'
#
loop_
_entity.id
_entity.type
_entity.pdbx_description
1 polymer ?
#
loop_
_entity_poly.entity_id
_entity_poly.type
_entity_poly.pdbx_seq_one_letter_code
_entity_poly.pdbx_strand_id
1 'polypeptide(L)'
;GNELNAKQIKEYRQKVELELSNICNDVMRVIDEHLIPLAAAGESTVFYYKMKGDYYRYLAEFKSGNEKKEAADQSMKAYESATTAAEVDLPPTHPIRFGLALNLLVFYYEILP
;
A
#
# COMPACT_ATOMS: atom_id res chain seq x y z
N GLY A 1 22.50 -7.63 30.55
CA GLY A 1 22.17 -8.71 29.61
C GLY A 1 20.99 -8.35 28.75
N ASN A 2 19.78 -8.30 29.32
CA ASN A 2 18.54 -8.13 28.56
C ASN A 2 18.38 -6.74 27.89
N GLU A 3 18.80 -5.66 28.56
CA GLU A 3 18.70 -4.29 28.01
C GLU A 3 19.60 -4.05 26.79
N LEU A 4 20.80 -4.65 26.79
CA LEU A 4 21.76 -4.56 25.68
C LEU A 4 21.22 -5.27 24.43
N ASN A 5 20.65 -6.46 24.62
CA ASN A 5 20.00 -7.20 23.54
C ASN A 5 18.76 -6.45 23.01
N ALA A 6 17.93 -5.89 23.89
CA ALA A 6 16.76 -5.10 23.51
C ALA A 6 17.14 -3.87 22.69
N LYS A 7 18.24 -3.18 23.05
CA LYS A 7 18.77 -2.05 22.30
C LYS A 7 19.20 -2.45 20.89
N GLN A 8 19.98 -3.53 20.76
CA GLN A 8 20.43 -4.04 19.46
C GLN A 8 19.27 -4.45 18.56
N ILE A 9 18.25 -5.12 19.11
CA ILE A 9 17.04 -5.51 18.36
C ILE A 9 16.31 -4.27 17.86
N LYS A 10 16.16 -3.23 18.69
CA LYS A 10 15.49 -1.99 18.29
C LYS A 10 16.24 -1.27 17.17
N GLU A 11 17.56 -1.14 17.27
CA GLU A 11 18.40 -0.52 16.24
C GLU A 11 18.32 -1.28 14.90
N TYR A 12 18.36 -2.62 14.95
CA TYR A 12 18.21 -3.43 13.75
C TYR A 12 16.82 -3.30 13.13
N ARG A 13 15.76 -3.30 13.94
CA ARG A 13 14.39 -3.08 13.47
C ARG A 13 14.25 -1.74 12.74
N GLN A 14 14.81 -0.66 13.31
CA GLN A 14 14.78 0.66 12.69
C GLN A 14 15.51 0.69 11.34
N LYS A 15 16.62 -0.04 11.21
CA LYS A 15 17.32 -0.16 9.93
C LYS A 15 16.45 -0.84 8.87
N VAL A 16 15.79 -1.94 9.23
CA VAL A 16 14.86 -2.65 8.33
C VAL A 16 13.66 -1.78 7.95
N GLU A 17 13.05 -1.09 8.93
CA GLU A 17 11.93 -0.15 8.69
C GLU A 17 12.33 0.97 7.72
N LEU A 18 13.57 1.47 7.79
CA LEU A 18 14.10 2.47 6.87
C LEU A 18 14.26 1.91 5.45
N GLU A 19 14.84 0.71 5.32
CA GLU A 19 14.98 0.04 4.02
C GLU A 19 13.62 -0.22 3.36
N LEU A 20 12.64 -0.73 4.13
CA LEU A 20 11.27 -0.93 3.66
C LEU A 20 10.61 0.39 3.25
N SER A 21 10.80 1.46 4.03
CA SER A 21 10.26 2.78 3.70
C SER A 21 10.80 3.29 2.36
N ASN A 22 12.11 3.14 2.12
CA ASN A 22 12.75 3.58 0.88
C ASN A 22 12.22 2.79 -0.33
N ILE A 23 12.09 1.46 -0.19
CA ILE A 23 11.53 0.61 -1.26
C ILE A 23 10.09 1.01 -1.58
N CYS A 24 9.25 1.22 -0.56
CA CYS A 24 7.87 1.64 -0.78
C CYS A 24 7.83 3.00 -1.50
N ASN A 25 8.65 3.96 -1.07
CA ASN A 25 8.72 5.28 -1.69
C ASN A 25 9.19 5.24 -3.14
N ASP A 26 10.20 4.42 -3.45
CA ASP A 26 10.69 4.25 -4.83
C ASP A 26 9.61 3.66 -5.74
N VAL A 27 8.87 2.64 -5.26
CA VAL A 27 7.76 2.06 -6.04
C VAL A 27 6.63 3.06 -6.23
N MET A 28 6.24 3.79 -5.18
CA MET A 28 5.20 4.82 -5.29
C MET A 28 5.59 5.91 -6.28
N ARG A 29 6.85 6.35 -6.31
CA ARG A 29 7.34 7.31 -7.30
C ARG A 29 7.19 6.78 -8.73
N VAL A 30 7.57 5.52 -8.99
CA VAL A 30 7.41 4.91 -10.32
C VAL A 30 5.94 4.81 -10.71
N ILE A 31 5.06 4.45 -9.76
CA ILE A 31 3.63 4.38 -10.01
C ILE A 31 3.06 5.75 -10.39
N ASP A 32 3.40 6.80 -9.65
CA ASP A 32 2.82 8.13 -9.82
C ASP A 32 3.41 8.91 -11.00
N GLU A 33 4.70 8.80 -11.25
CA GLU A 33 5.38 9.56 -12.31
C GLU A 33 5.32 8.86 -13.68
N HIS A 34 5.14 7.54 -13.71
CA HIS A 34 5.24 6.76 -14.95
C HIS A 34 4.04 5.86 -15.19
N LEU A 35 3.68 4.97 -14.25
CA LEU A 35 2.73 3.90 -14.56
C LEU A 35 1.29 4.41 -14.67
N ILE A 36 0.80 5.18 -13.69
CA ILE A 36 -0.55 5.75 -13.73
C ILE A 36 -0.73 6.72 -14.91
N PRO A 37 0.18 7.68 -15.17
CA PRO A 37 0.03 8.60 -16.30
C PRO A 37 0.04 7.92 -17.68
N LEU A 38 0.74 6.80 -17.82
CA LEU A 38 0.84 6.04 -19.07
C LEU A 38 -0.18 4.90 -19.19
N ALA A 39 -0.89 4.59 -18.10
CA ALA A 39 -1.89 3.53 -18.11
C ALA A 39 -3.03 3.90 -19.06
N ALA A 40 -3.28 3.04 -20.04
CA ALA A 40 -4.55 3.06 -20.74
C ALA A 40 -5.67 2.72 -19.75
N ALA A 41 -6.86 3.32 -19.98
CA ALA A 41 -8.06 3.00 -19.21
C ALA A 41 -8.32 1.48 -19.22
N GLY A 42 -8.87 0.96 -18.14
CA GLY A 42 -9.10 -0.47 -17.95
C GLY A 42 -8.16 -1.13 -16.95
N GLU A 43 -7.72 -2.34 -17.32
CA GLU A 43 -7.08 -3.28 -16.39
C GLU A 43 -5.80 -2.72 -15.74
N SER A 44 -4.97 -2.03 -16.52
CA SER A 44 -3.73 -1.41 -16.04
C SER A 44 -3.96 -0.34 -14.98
N THR A 45 -4.97 0.51 -15.16
CA THR A 45 -5.29 1.58 -14.20
C THR A 45 -5.69 0.99 -12.85
N VAL A 46 -6.58 -0.01 -12.85
CA VAL A 46 -7.00 -0.71 -11.63
C VAL A 46 -5.80 -1.36 -10.95
N PHE A 47 -4.94 -2.03 -11.72
CA PHE A 47 -3.78 -2.73 -11.20
C PHE A 47 -2.79 -1.77 -10.52
N TYR A 48 -2.47 -0.62 -11.14
CA TYR A 48 -1.52 0.33 -10.56
C TYR A 48 -2.07 1.07 -9.34
N TYR A 49 -3.36 1.45 -9.33
CA TYR A 49 -3.96 2.03 -8.12
C TYR A 49 -4.06 1.01 -6.99
N LYS A 50 -4.40 -0.25 -7.29
CA LYS A 50 -4.37 -1.34 -6.29
C LYS A 50 -2.96 -1.49 -5.71
N MET A 51 -1.95 -1.52 -6.58
CA MET A 51 -0.55 -1.63 -6.16
C MET A 51 -0.14 -0.46 -5.28
N LYS A 52 -0.52 0.78 -5.64
CA LYS A 52 -0.29 1.96 -4.81
C LYS A 52 -0.91 1.81 -3.41
N GLY A 53 -2.15 1.32 -3.34
CA GLY A 53 -2.82 1.00 -2.07
C GLY A 53 -2.04 -0.02 -1.25
N ASP A 54 -1.58 -1.10 -1.89
CA ASP A 54 -0.78 -2.14 -1.23
C ASP A 54 0.52 -1.59 -0.61
N TYR A 55 1.27 -0.73 -1.33
CA TYR A 55 2.51 -0.15 -0.81
C TYR A 55 2.29 0.85 0.33
N TYR A 56 1.22 1.66 0.27
CA TYR A 56 0.85 2.49 1.42
C TYR A 56 0.35 1.67 2.61
N ARG A 57 -0.35 0.56 2.37
CA ARG A 57 -0.72 -0.38 3.43
C ARG A 57 0.52 -0.96 4.10
N TYR A 58 1.52 -1.41 3.34
CA TYR A 58 2.80 -1.90 3.90
C TYR A 58 3.50 -0.84 4.77
N LEU A 59 3.49 0.43 4.35
CA LEU A 59 3.99 1.53 5.20
C LEU A 59 3.19 1.65 6.51
N ALA A 60 1.86 1.53 6.45
CA ALA A 60 1.01 1.63 7.63
C ALA A 60 1.18 0.46 8.64
N GLU A 61 1.72 -0.68 8.21
CA GLU A 61 1.96 -1.86 9.07
C GLU A 61 3.04 -1.59 10.14
N PHE A 62 4.06 -0.80 9.81
CA PHE A 62 5.20 -0.57 10.72
C PHE A 62 5.40 0.90 11.13
N LYS A 63 4.75 1.86 10.45
CA LYS A 63 4.73 3.26 10.88
C LYS A 63 3.88 3.45 12.13
N SER A 64 4.07 4.58 12.80
CA SER A 64 3.35 4.90 14.06
C SER A 64 2.90 6.36 14.09
N GLY A 65 1.94 6.66 14.96
CA GLY A 65 1.40 8.02 15.13
C GLY A 65 0.84 8.60 13.82
N ASN A 66 1.22 9.85 13.52
CA ASN A 66 0.74 10.54 12.32
C ASN A 66 1.19 9.88 11.02
N GLU A 67 2.41 9.32 10.95
CA GLU A 67 2.89 8.66 9.73
C GLU A 67 2.03 7.44 9.39
N LYS A 68 1.59 6.67 10.39
CA LYS A 68 0.67 5.55 10.19
C LYS A 68 -0.66 6.03 9.62
N LYS A 69 -1.22 7.10 10.20
CA LYS A 69 -2.49 7.68 9.77
C LYS A 69 -2.41 8.18 8.33
N GLU A 70 -1.36 8.92 7.99
CA GLU A 70 -1.14 9.42 6.63
C GLU A 70 -1.00 8.27 5.62
N ALA A 71 -0.22 7.24 5.95
CA ALA A 71 -0.09 6.05 5.11
C ALA A 71 -1.43 5.32 4.93
N ALA A 72 -2.21 5.15 6.00
CA ALA A 72 -3.53 4.54 5.94
C ALA A 72 -4.51 5.36 5.07
N ASP A 73 -4.55 6.68 5.24
CA ASP A 73 -5.40 7.58 4.45
C ASP A 73 -5.04 7.53 2.95
N GLN A 74 -3.75 7.47 2.62
CA GLN A 74 -3.29 7.33 1.22
C GLN A 74 -3.59 5.95 0.64
N SER A 75 -3.43 4.89 1.44
CA SER A 75 -3.82 3.53 1.06
C SER A 75 -5.30 3.46 0.72
N MET A 76 -6.16 4.03 1.57
CA MET A 76 -7.60 4.06 1.33
C MET A 76 -7.95 4.79 0.03
N LYS A 77 -7.41 6.00 -0.17
CA LYS A 77 -7.66 6.78 -1.40
C LYS A 77 -7.25 6.03 -2.67
N ALA A 78 -6.13 5.30 -2.62
CA ALA A 78 -5.67 4.51 -3.74
C ALA A 78 -6.60 3.31 -4.02
N TYR A 79 -7.05 2.60 -2.98
CA TYR A 79 -8.02 1.52 -3.13
C TYR A 79 -9.40 2.00 -3.60
N GLU A 80 -9.87 3.17 -3.14
CA GLU A 80 -11.10 3.80 -3.64
C GLU A 80 -10.97 4.11 -5.14
N SER A 81 -9.85 4.72 -5.55
CA SER A 81 -9.57 5.00 -6.96
C SER A 81 -9.53 3.71 -7.81
N ALA A 82 -8.91 2.65 -7.30
CA ALA A 82 -8.89 1.34 -7.95
C ALA A 82 -10.30 0.73 -8.05
N THR A 83 -11.13 0.90 -7.01
CA THR A 83 -12.50 0.35 -6.95
C THR A 83 -13.39 1.05 -7.96
N THR A 84 -13.36 2.39 -8.01
CA THR A 84 -14.10 3.16 -9.01
C THR A 84 -13.70 2.78 -10.43
N ALA A 85 -12.40 2.66 -10.72
CA ALA A 85 -11.94 2.22 -12.04
C ALA A 85 -12.40 0.77 -12.35
N ALA A 86 -12.34 -0.14 -11.38
CA ALA A 86 -12.76 -1.53 -11.56
C ALA A 86 -14.27 -1.68 -11.77
N GLU A 87 -15.07 -0.79 -11.19
CA GLU A 87 -16.53 -0.77 -11.40
C GLU A 87 -16.93 -0.36 -12.81
N VAL A 88 -16.17 0.56 -13.41
CA VAL A 88 -16.42 1.05 -14.77
C VAL A 88 -15.88 0.06 -15.81
N ASP A 89 -14.66 -0.42 -15.62
CA ASP A 89 -13.92 -1.09 -16.70
C ASP A 89 -13.88 -2.62 -16.60
N LEU A 90 -14.13 -3.21 -15.42
CA LEU A 90 -13.94 -4.64 -15.19
C LEU A 90 -15.22 -5.35 -14.75
N PRO A 91 -15.52 -6.56 -15.30
CA PRO A 91 -16.66 -7.33 -14.84
C PRO A 91 -16.45 -7.80 -13.38
N PRO A 92 -17.53 -8.06 -12.61
CA PRO A 92 -17.43 -8.52 -11.23
C PRO A 92 -16.62 -9.82 -11.03
N THR A 93 -16.50 -10.64 -12.07
CA THR A 93 -15.74 -11.90 -12.08
C THR A 93 -14.26 -11.72 -12.42
N HIS A 94 -13.82 -10.50 -12.71
CA HIS A 94 -12.45 -10.24 -13.12
C HIS A 94 -11.45 -10.53 -11.97
N PRO A 95 -10.37 -11.31 -12.19
CA PRO A 95 -9.42 -11.67 -11.14
C PRO A 95 -8.79 -10.48 -10.41
N ILE A 96 -8.47 -9.40 -11.13
CA ILE A 96 -7.90 -8.19 -10.51
C ILE A 96 -8.92 -7.50 -9.60
N ARG A 97 -10.19 -7.45 -9.99
CA ARG A 97 -11.26 -6.86 -9.17
C ARG A 97 -11.49 -7.69 -7.90
N PHE A 98 -11.42 -9.01 -8.02
CA PHE A 98 -11.44 -9.90 -6.86
C PHE A 98 -10.22 -9.68 -5.95
N GLY A 99 -9.01 -9.61 -6.51
CA GLY A 99 -7.78 -9.37 -5.76
C GLY A 99 -7.75 -7.99 -5.09
N LEU A 100 -8.34 -6.97 -5.71
CA LEU A 100 -8.56 -5.66 -5.10
C LEU A 100 -9.47 -5.76 -3.88
N ALA A 101 -10.64 -6.41 -4.03
CA ALA A 101 -11.58 -6.59 -2.92
C ALA A 101 -10.95 -7.34 -1.74
N LEU A 102 -10.18 -8.41 -2.03
CA LEU A 102 -9.44 -9.15 -1.00
C LEU A 102 -8.45 -8.26 -0.24
N ASN A 103 -7.63 -7.48 -0.96
CA ASN A 103 -6.63 -6.63 -0.32
C ASN A 103 -7.27 -5.47 0.46
N LEU A 104 -8.40 -4.94 -0.03
CA LEU A 104 -9.18 -3.94 0.69
C LEU A 104 -9.79 -4.52 1.99
N LEU A 105 -10.26 -5.77 1.99
CA LEU A 105 -10.71 -6.45 3.21
C LEU A 105 -9.58 -6.61 4.23
N VAL A 106 -8.39 -7.00 3.79
CA VAL A 106 -7.19 -7.07 4.66
C VAL A 106 -6.87 -5.70 5.24
N PHE A 107 -6.92 -4.64 4.43
CA PHE A 107 -6.72 -3.27 4.90
C PHE A 107 -7.69 -2.87 6.01
N TYR A 108 -8.99 -3.14 5.82
CA TYR A 108 -10.01 -2.87 6.84
C TYR A 108 -9.76 -3.62 8.15
N TYR A 109 -9.26 -4.84 8.08
CA TYR A 109 -9.02 -5.67 9.26
C TYR A 109 -7.73 -5.32 10.01
N GLU A 110 -6.64 -5.06 9.28
CA GLU A 110 -5.30 -4.93 9.87
C GLU A 110 -4.87 -3.49 10.15
N ILE A 111 -5.36 -2.50 9.38
CA ILE A 111 -4.84 -1.13 9.43
C ILE A 111 -5.77 -0.14 10.14
N LEU A 112 -7.09 -0.26 9.91
CA LEU A 112 -8.11 0.62 10.49
C LEU A 112 -8.57 0.37 11.95
N PRO A 113 -8.06 -0.59 12.75
CA PRO A 113 -8.42 -0.69 14.17
C PRO A 113 -8.05 0.54 15.02
#